data_AF-A0A3D2X5J4-F1
#
_entry.id   AF-A0A3D2X5J4-F1
#
_cell.length_a   1.000
_cell.length_b   1.000
_cell.length_c   1.000
_cell.angle_alpha   90.00
_cell.angle_beta   90.00
_cell.angle_gamma   90.00
#
_symmetry.space_group_name_H-M   'P 1'
#
loop_
_entity.id
_entity.type
_entity.pdbx_description
1 polymer ?
#
loop_
_entity_poly.entity_id
_entity_poly.type
_entity_poly.pdbx_seq_one_letter_code
_entity_poly.pdbx_strand_id
1 'polypeptide(L)'
;MLKRKITALVLIAAMTISLLTGCGNKSSNTSTDKNGVVEIKWMFWDDLTATEDLISKGYAKVIERFNEQYAGKYHCTPITTNLEEYDTKLNALVAANNCPDVFICNPGPNLTQYVESGTAADLTDILTKNESKWYDSFTEGIFERMTYNGKIYAIPTNFAAALVFYNTEIFE
;
A
#
# COMPACT_ATOMS: atom_id res chain seq x y z
N MET A 1 21.66 -34.44 -43.32
CA MET A 1 22.03 -33.34 -42.39
C MET A 1 21.02 -32.20 -42.36
N LEU A 2 20.35 -31.86 -43.46
CA LEU A 2 19.35 -30.78 -43.51
C LEU A 2 18.07 -31.05 -42.68
N LYS A 3 17.60 -32.31 -42.63
CA LYS A 3 16.41 -32.70 -41.85
C LYS A 3 16.58 -32.53 -40.32
N ARG A 4 17.79 -32.74 -39.78
CA ARG A 4 18.09 -32.55 -38.33
C ARG A 4 18.20 -31.06 -37.94
N LYS A 5 18.53 -30.18 -38.89
CA LYS A 5 18.57 -28.72 -38.69
C LYS A 5 17.18 -28.10 -38.70
N ILE A 6 16.24 -28.67 -39.48
CA ILE A 6 14.85 -28.22 -39.54
C ILE A 6 14.09 -28.59 -38.24
N THR A 7 14.35 -29.76 -37.66
CA THR A 7 13.71 -30.15 -36.38
C THR A 7 14.17 -29.30 -35.20
N ALA A 8 15.41 -28.81 -35.21
CA ALA A 8 15.95 -27.94 -34.16
C ALA A 8 15.41 -26.51 -34.25
N LEU A 9 15.14 -25.98 -35.45
CA LEU A 9 14.56 -24.65 -35.62
C LEU A 9 13.07 -24.58 -35.22
N VAL A 10 12.30 -25.66 -35.43
CA VAL A 10 10.88 -25.71 -35.02
C VAL A 10 10.72 -25.77 -33.50
N LEU A 11 11.67 -26.39 -32.77
CA LEU A 11 11.65 -26.42 -31.30
C LEU A 11 11.97 -25.05 -30.67
N ILE A 12 12.81 -24.23 -31.29
CA ILE A 12 13.17 -22.89 -30.79
C ILE A 12 12.03 -21.87 -31.05
N ALA A 13 11.31 -22.01 -32.17
CA ALA A 13 10.12 -21.21 -32.44
C ALA A 13 8.94 -21.53 -31.50
N ALA A 14 8.85 -22.76 -30.99
CA ALA A 14 7.81 -23.15 -30.02
C ALA A 14 8.09 -22.64 -28.59
N MET A 15 9.34 -22.30 -28.24
CA MET A 15 9.70 -21.77 -26.91
C MET A 15 9.57 -20.24 -26.79
N THR A 16 9.30 -19.52 -27.88
CA THR A 16 9.22 -18.05 -27.87
C THR A 16 7.79 -17.50 -27.85
N ILE A 17 6.77 -18.36 -27.99
CA ILE A 17 5.35 -17.96 -27.98
C ILE A 17 4.74 -18.02 -26.56
N SER A 18 5.38 -18.71 -25.61
CA SER A 18 4.89 -18.83 -24.22
C SER A 18 5.33 -17.68 -23.30
N LEU A 19 6.01 -16.65 -23.80
CA LEU A 19 6.51 -15.51 -23.01
C LEU A 19 5.64 -14.24 -23.08
N LEU A 20 4.46 -14.28 -23.72
CA LEU A 20 3.66 -13.07 -24.01
C LEU A 20 2.23 -13.06 -23.46
N THR A 21 1.84 -13.99 -22.59
CA THR A 21 0.51 -13.98 -21.93
C THR A 21 0.62 -13.92 -20.41
N GLY A 22 1.31 -12.90 -19.90
CA GLY A 22 1.40 -12.67 -18.44
C GLY A 22 1.55 -11.22 -17.99
N CYS A 23 1.71 -10.25 -18.90
CA CYS A 23 1.61 -8.84 -18.58
C CYS A 23 0.18 -8.37 -18.86
N GLY A 24 -0.64 -8.29 -17.82
CA GLY A 24 -1.97 -7.70 -17.97
C GLY A 24 -3.03 -8.10 -16.95
N ASN A 25 -2.65 -8.45 -15.72
CA ASN A 25 -3.46 -8.15 -14.53
C ASN A 25 -2.62 -8.48 -13.30
N LYS A 26 -2.00 -7.47 -12.68
CA LYS A 26 -1.61 -7.59 -11.27
C LYS A 26 -2.94 -7.65 -10.51
N SER A 27 -3.42 -8.87 -10.27
CA SER A 27 -4.57 -9.10 -9.41
C SER A 27 -4.29 -8.42 -8.08
N SER A 28 -5.05 -7.37 -7.78
CA SER A 28 -5.16 -6.83 -6.45
C SER A 28 -5.55 -7.98 -5.53
N ASN A 29 -4.84 -8.13 -4.41
CA ASN A 29 -4.99 -9.24 -3.48
C ASN A 29 -6.28 -9.16 -2.63
N THR A 30 -7.21 -8.33 -3.08
CA THR A 30 -8.52 -8.08 -2.50
C THR A 30 -9.38 -9.33 -2.66
N SER A 31 -9.44 -10.13 -1.61
CA SER A 31 -10.23 -11.35 -1.58
C SER A 31 -11.70 -11.00 -1.39
N THR A 32 -12.58 -11.53 -2.24
CA THR A 32 -14.03 -11.48 -2.00
C THR A 32 -14.45 -12.75 -1.27
N ASP A 33 -15.21 -12.63 -0.19
CA ASP A 33 -15.73 -13.77 0.55
C ASP A 33 -16.87 -14.49 -0.21
N LYS A 34 -17.35 -15.62 0.33
CA LYS A 34 -18.43 -16.40 -0.29
C LYS A 34 -19.76 -15.64 -0.39
N ASN A 35 -19.92 -14.56 0.36
CA ASN A 35 -21.11 -13.72 0.39
C ASN A 35 -20.97 -12.46 -0.50
N GLY A 36 -19.85 -12.31 -1.21
CA GLY A 36 -19.60 -11.15 -2.07
C GLY A 36 -19.02 -9.94 -1.33
N VAL A 37 -18.65 -10.08 -0.05
CA VAL A 37 -18.02 -9.01 0.73
C VAL A 37 -16.56 -8.90 0.32
N VAL A 38 -16.13 -7.69 -0.01
CA VAL A 38 -14.75 -7.38 -0.41
C VAL A 38 -13.90 -7.15 0.84
N GLU A 39 -12.92 -8.01 1.05
CA GLU A 39 -11.96 -7.92 2.14
C GLU A 39 -10.82 -6.95 1.79
N ILE A 40 -10.54 -6.00 2.67
CA ILE A 40 -9.47 -5.02 2.58
C ILE A 40 -8.50 -5.27 3.72
N LYS A 41 -7.24 -5.57 3.40
CA LYS A 41 -6.18 -5.76 4.40
C LYS A 41 -5.39 -4.47 4.57
N TRP A 42 -5.39 -3.93 5.80
CA TRP A 42 -4.63 -2.72 6.12
C TRP A 42 -3.56 -3.02 7.19
N MET A 43 -2.29 -2.82 6.85
CA MET A 43 -1.17 -3.12 7.74
C MET A 43 -0.73 -1.94 8.62
N PHE A 44 -0.55 -2.19 9.92
CA PHE A 44 -0.14 -1.24 10.97
C PHE A 44 1.08 -1.72 11.75
N TRP A 45 1.88 -0.79 12.27
CA TRP A 45 3.04 -1.03 13.13
C TRP A 45 2.71 -1.05 14.62
N ASP A 46 1.43 -1.23 14.96
CA ASP A 46 0.97 -1.25 16.34
C ASP A 46 -0.18 -2.26 16.50
N ASP A 47 -0.39 -2.73 17.72
CA ASP A 47 -1.56 -3.51 18.08
C ASP A 47 -2.73 -2.57 18.37
N LEU A 48 -3.67 -2.49 17.43
CA LEU A 48 -4.82 -1.60 17.51
C LEU A 48 -5.80 -1.92 18.66
N THR A 49 -5.62 -3.05 19.35
CA THR A 49 -6.48 -3.49 20.46
C THR A 49 -5.82 -3.32 21.83
N ALA A 50 -4.49 -3.38 21.89
CA ALA A 50 -3.73 -3.36 23.14
C ALA A 50 -2.93 -2.07 23.37
N THR A 51 -2.76 -1.23 22.34
CA THR A 51 -2.00 0.00 22.42
C THR A 51 -2.68 1.09 23.27
N GLU A 52 -1.86 1.92 23.91
CA GLU A 52 -2.29 3.16 24.56
C GLU A 52 -2.09 4.40 23.66
N ASP A 53 -1.46 4.24 22.49
CA ASP A 53 -1.26 5.33 21.54
C ASP A 53 -2.60 5.84 20.96
N LEU A 54 -2.78 7.16 21.03
CA LEU A 54 -4.04 7.79 20.63
C LEU A 54 -4.28 7.75 19.12
N ILE A 55 -3.22 7.71 18.31
CA ILE A 55 -3.34 7.63 16.85
C ILE A 55 -3.80 6.21 16.47
N SER A 56 -3.18 5.18 17.03
CA SER A 56 -3.57 3.78 16.81
C SER A 56 -5.00 3.49 17.29
N LYS A 57 -5.40 4.01 18.46
CA LYS A 57 -6.81 3.96 18.91
C LYS A 57 -7.76 4.68 17.96
N GLY A 58 -7.31 5.77 17.33
CA GLY A 58 -8.04 6.48 16.29
C GLY A 58 -8.28 5.60 15.06
N TYR A 59 -7.25 4.89 14.58
CA TYR A 59 -7.39 3.96 13.45
C TYR A 59 -8.34 2.81 13.75
N ALA A 60 -8.29 2.23 14.96
CA ALA A 60 -9.23 1.19 15.37
C ALA A 60 -10.70 1.64 15.21
N LYS A 61 -11.02 2.85 15.68
CA LYS A 61 -12.37 3.45 15.54
C LYS A 61 -12.74 3.76 14.09
N VAL A 62 -11.77 4.13 13.25
CA VAL A 62 -12.00 4.35 11.82
C VAL A 62 -12.36 3.05 11.12
N ILE A 63 -11.64 1.96 11.42
CA ILE A 63 -11.90 0.62 10.86
C ILE A 63 -13.26 0.12 11.32
N GLU A 64 -13.59 0.24 12.61
CA GLU A 64 -14.90 -0.12 13.17
C GLU A 64 -16.03 0.61 12.42
N ARG A 65 -15.96 1.95 12.35
CA ARG A 65 -16.96 2.75 11.64
C ARG A 65 -17.06 2.39 10.16
N PHE A 66 -15.93 2.12 9.49
CA PHE A 66 -15.93 1.70 8.09
C PHE A 66 -16.65 0.36 7.92
N ASN A 67 -16.35 -0.62 8.76
CA ASN A 67 -16.95 -1.95 8.72
C ASN A 67 -18.45 -1.93 9.02
N GLU A 68 -18.90 -1.04 9.91
CA GLU A 68 -20.33 -0.82 10.18
C GLU A 68 -21.02 -0.13 9.00
N GLN A 69 -20.46 0.97 8.51
CA GLN A 69 -21.05 1.77 7.44
C GLN A 69 -21.19 1.00 6.12
N TYR A 70 -20.24 0.11 5.85
CA TYR A 70 -20.19 -0.67 4.60
C TYR A 70 -20.47 -2.17 4.81
N ALA A 71 -21.15 -2.52 5.91
CA ALA A 71 -21.53 -3.88 6.22
C ALA A 71 -22.22 -4.58 5.04
N GLY A 72 -21.76 -5.79 4.71
CA GLY A 72 -22.26 -6.56 3.57
C GLY A 72 -21.68 -6.18 2.21
N LYS A 73 -20.79 -5.18 2.14
CA LYS A 73 -20.09 -4.79 0.90
C LYS A 73 -18.58 -4.78 1.04
N TYR A 74 -18.07 -4.14 2.09
CA TYR A 74 -16.64 -4.05 2.38
C TYR A 74 -16.37 -4.47 3.83
N HIS A 75 -15.23 -5.11 4.06
CA HIS A 75 -14.73 -5.39 5.39
C HIS A 75 -13.22 -5.15 5.43
N CYS A 76 -12.77 -4.32 6.38
CA CYS A 76 -11.38 -3.99 6.59
C CYS A 76 -10.83 -4.76 7.78
N THR A 77 -9.81 -5.59 7.54
CA THR A 77 -9.09 -6.34 8.57
C THR A 77 -7.69 -5.78 8.77
N PRO A 78 -7.32 -5.38 10.00
CA PRO A 78 -5.97 -4.93 10.29
C PRO A 78 -4.98 -6.09 10.30
N ILE A 79 -3.80 -5.87 9.72
CA ILE A 79 -2.60 -6.71 9.92
C ILE A 79 -1.68 -5.93 10.85
N THR A 80 -1.39 -6.45 12.04
CA THR A 80 -0.57 -5.76 13.03
C THR A 80 0.81 -6.41 13.17
N THR A 81 1.79 -5.61 13.60
CA THR A 81 3.16 -5.98 13.96
C THR A 81 3.77 -4.84 14.77
N ASN A 82 4.94 -5.01 15.40
CA ASN A 82 5.63 -3.89 16.05
C ASN A 82 6.39 -3.02 15.03
N LEU A 83 6.83 -1.83 15.47
CA LEU A 83 7.53 -0.85 14.63
C LEU A 83 8.84 -1.39 14.05
N GLU A 84 9.62 -2.12 14.84
CA GLU A 84 10.91 -2.66 14.44
C GLU A 84 10.78 -3.71 13.32
N GLU A 85 9.68 -4.46 13.31
CA GLU A 85 9.42 -5.52 12.33
C GLU A 85 8.62 -5.06 11.11
N TYR A 86 8.04 -3.86 11.15
CA TYR A 86 7.06 -3.41 10.16
C TYR A 86 7.55 -3.51 8.72
N ASP A 87 8.64 -2.82 8.39
CA ASP A 87 9.17 -2.77 7.03
C ASP A 87 9.65 -4.15 6.57
N THR A 88 10.25 -4.93 7.48
CA THR A 88 10.69 -6.31 7.18
C THR A 88 9.52 -7.21 6.81
N LYS A 89 8.44 -7.15 7.60
CA LYS A 89 7.22 -7.94 7.38
C LYS A 89 6.48 -7.48 6.11
N LEU A 90 6.37 -6.17 5.89
CA LEU A 90 5.76 -5.62 4.68
C LEU A 90 6.52 -6.07 3.43
N ASN A 91 7.85 -5.94 3.43
CA ASN A 91 8.68 -6.36 2.30
C ASN A 91 8.60 -7.87 2.05
N ALA A 92 8.54 -8.69 3.10
CA ALA A 92 8.34 -10.14 2.97
C ALA A 92 6.97 -10.47 2.34
N LEU A 93 5.90 -9.77 2.76
CA LEU A 93 4.55 -9.93 2.18
C LEU A 93 4.53 -9.51 0.70
N VAL A 94 5.16 -8.38 0.36
CA VAL A 94 5.29 -7.92 -1.03
C VAL A 94 6.04 -8.95 -1.88
N ALA A 95 7.20 -9.45 -1.41
CA ALA A 95 7.98 -10.45 -2.11
C ALA A 95 7.25 -11.79 -2.29
N ALA A 96 6.38 -12.14 -1.33
CA ALA A 96 5.55 -13.34 -1.38
C ALA A 96 4.28 -13.17 -2.24
N ASN A 97 4.11 -12.05 -2.95
CA ASN A 97 2.87 -11.67 -3.65
C ASN A 97 1.62 -11.67 -2.74
N ASN A 98 1.83 -11.44 -1.44
CA ASN A 98 0.80 -11.34 -0.41
C ASN A 98 0.71 -9.92 0.16
N CYS A 99 0.93 -8.91 -0.67
CA CYS A 99 0.89 -7.51 -0.29
C CYS A 99 -0.47 -7.16 0.37
N PRO A 100 -0.49 -6.40 1.48
CA PRO A 100 -1.73 -5.79 1.97
C PRO A 100 -2.29 -4.81 0.94
N ASP A 101 -3.61 -4.58 0.97
CA ASP A 101 -4.28 -3.62 0.10
C ASP A 101 -3.92 -2.17 0.50
N VAL A 102 -3.71 -1.92 1.80
CA VAL A 102 -3.29 -0.63 2.35
C VAL A 102 -2.13 -0.84 3.32
N PHE A 103 -1.11 0.00 3.22
CA PHE A 103 0.02 0.03 4.14
C PHE A 103 0.45 1.47 4.38
N ILE A 104 1.18 1.69 5.47
CA ILE A 104 1.70 2.99 5.87
C ILE A 104 3.18 3.02 5.50
N CYS A 105 3.64 4.12 4.94
CA CYS A 105 5.07 4.31 4.68
C CYS A 105 5.47 5.75 4.97
N ASN A 106 6.74 5.95 5.30
CA ASN A 106 7.30 7.28 5.41
C ASN A 106 7.47 7.89 4.00
N PRO A 107 7.26 9.21 3.84
CA PRO A 107 7.48 9.88 2.57
C PRO A 107 8.95 9.83 2.11
N GLY A 108 9.19 10.20 0.85
CA GLY A 108 10.54 10.30 0.30
C GLY A 108 11.14 8.95 -0.09
N PRO A 109 12.37 8.59 0.34
CA PRO A 109 13.04 7.37 -0.09
C PRO A 109 12.24 6.09 0.19
N ASN A 110 11.57 6.02 1.34
CA ASN A 110 10.78 4.84 1.71
C ASN A 110 9.57 4.66 0.79
N LEU A 111 8.87 5.72 0.41
CA LEU A 111 7.81 5.66 -0.60
C LEU A 111 8.38 5.31 -1.99
N THR A 112 9.53 5.90 -2.35
CA THR A 112 10.17 5.72 -3.67
C THR A 112 10.41 4.25 -3.99
N GLN A 113 10.86 3.45 -3.02
CA GLN A 113 11.10 2.01 -3.23
C GLN A 113 9.82 1.26 -3.65
N TYR A 114 8.66 1.65 -3.10
CA TYR A 114 7.37 1.02 -3.41
C TYR A 114 6.78 1.51 -4.73
N VAL A 115 7.11 2.74 -5.14
CA VAL A 115 6.77 3.27 -6.46
C VAL A 115 7.57 2.54 -7.54
N GLU A 116 8.89 2.41 -7.36
CA GLU A 116 9.79 1.77 -8.33
C GLU A 116 9.53 0.26 -8.46
N SER A 117 9.15 -0.43 -7.38
CA SER A 117 8.72 -1.83 -7.44
C SER A 117 7.32 -2.02 -8.04
N GLY A 118 6.58 -0.94 -8.23
CA GLY A 118 5.18 -0.95 -8.65
C GLY A 118 4.25 -1.59 -7.62
N THR A 119 4.60 -1.47 -6.33
CA THR A 119 3.76 -1.88 -5.19
C THR A 119 2.78 -0.77 -4.84
N ALA A 120 3.21 0.50 -4.85
CA ALA A 120 2.35 1.65 -4.63
C ALA A 120 1.56 2.01 -5.91
N ALA A 121 0.26 2.21 -5.77
CA ALA A 121 -0.62 2.58 -6.87
C ALA A 121 -0.53 4.08 -7.18
N ASP A 122 -0.65 4.45 -8.46
CA ASP A 122 -0.83 5.85 -8.88
C ASP A 122 -2.25 6.31 -8.51
N LEU A 123 -2.34 7.26 -7.58
CA LEU A 123 -3.60 7.80 -7.05
C LEU A 123 -3.99 9.13 -7.72
N THR A 124 -3.22 9.60 -8.69
CA THR A 124 -3.35 10.96 -9.25
C THR A 124 -4.76 11.22 -9.79
N ASP A 125 -5.30 10.30 -10.59
CA ASP A 125 -6.63 10.47 -11.17
C ASP A 125 -7.74 10.37 -10.12
N ILE A 126 -7.59 9.47 -9.14
CA ILE A 126 -8.55 9.34 -8.04
C ILE A 126 -8.62 10.67 -7.28
N LEU A 127 -7.48 11.23 -6.89
CA LEU A 127 -7.42 12.44 -6.08
C LEU A 127 -7.81 13.68 -6.87
N THR A 128 -7.26 13.88 -8.07
CA THR A 128 -7.40 15.15 -8.81
C THR A 128 -8.66 15.23 -9.67
N LYS A 129 -9.29 14.10 -10.00
CA LYS A 129 -10.50 14.07 -10.85
C LYS A 129 -11.71 13.53 -10.09
N ASN A 130 -11.60 12.31 -9.55
CA ASN A 130 -12.75 11.61 -8.98
C ASN A 130 -13.14 12.16 -7.61
N GLU A 131 -12.15 12.48 -6.78
CA GLU A 131 -12.29 12.93 -5.39
C GLU A 131 -11.65 14.32 -5.18
N SER A 132 -11.73 15.18 -6.22
CA SER A 132 -11.10 16.52 -6.23
C SER A 132 -11.46 17.37 -5.00
N LYS A 133 -12.72 17.34 -4.56
CA LYS A 133 -13.15 18.05 -3.35
C LYS A 133 -12.46 17.56 -2.08
N TRP A 134 -12.19 16.27 -2.00
CA TRP A 134 -11.48 15.70 -0.86
C TRP A 134 -10.00 16.06 -0.93
N TYR A 135 -9.38 15.96 -2.12
CA TYR A 135 -8.03 16.44 -2.37
C TYR A 135 -7.84 17.92 -1.99
N ASP A 136 -8.77 18.79 -2.39
CA ASP A 136 -8.74 20.23 -2.10
C ASP A 136 -8.95 20.55 -0.60
N SER A 137 -9.38 19.59 0.21
CA SER A 137 -9.56 19.78 1.66
C SER A 137 -8.25 19.69 2.46
N PHE A 138 -7.18 19.20 1.82
CA PHE A 138 -5.87 19.08 2.44
C PHE A 138 -5.09 20.41 2.39
N THR A 139 -4.18 20.58 3.35
CA THR A 139 -3.28 21.73 3.39
C THR A 139 -2.41 21.79 2.13
N GLU A 140 -2.26 23.00 1.57
CA GLU A 140 -1.40 23.24 0.42
C GLU A 140 0.03 22.69 0.64
N GLY A 141 0.60 22.06 -0.39
CA GLY A 141 1.95 21.48 -0.35
C GLY A 141 2.08 20.11 0.32
N ILE A 142 1.05 19.60 1.03
CA ILE A 142 1.18 18.33 1.78
C ILE A 142 1.48 17.12 0.89
N PHE A 143 1.04 17.15 -0.38
CA PHE A 143 1.23 16.06 -1.34
C PHE A 143 2.58 16.09 -2.06
N GLU A 144 3.39 17.15 -1.90
CA GLU A 144 4.70 17.25 -2.58
C GLU A 144 5.61 16.06 -2.24
N ARG A 145 5.63 15.66 -0.97
CA ARG A 145 6.40 14.51 -0.49
C ARG A 145 5.79 13.15 -0.83
N MET A 146 4.57 13.13 -1.33
CA MET A 146 3.85 11.93 -1.78
C MET A 146 3.87 11.80 -3.30
N THR A 147 4.51 12.75 -3.99
CA THR A 147 4.58 12.85 -5.44
C THR A 147 5.92 12.33 -5.94
N TYR A 148 5.89 11.44 -6.93
CA TYR A 148 7.07 10.94 -7.63
C TYR A 148 6.82 11.06 -9.13
N ASN A 149 7.76 11.68 -9.87
CA ASN A 149 7.64 11.93 -11.31
C ASN A 149 6.28 12.54 -11.73
N GLY A 150 5.78 13.49 -10.94
CA GLY A 150 4.52 14.21 -11.21
C GLY A 150 3.24 13.43 -10.92
N LYS A 151 3.32 12.26 -10.28
CA LYS A 151 2.18 11.42 -9.89
C LYS A 151 2.14 11.24 -8.39
N ILE A 152 0.94 11.23 -7.81
CA ILE A 152 0.70 11.10 -6.37
C ILE A 152 0.51 9.62 -6.04
N TYR A 153 1.28 9.11 -5.07
CA TYR A 153 1.32 7.67 -4.72
C TYR A 153 0.90 7.35 -3.28
N ALA A 154 0.66 8.36 -2.45
CA ALA A 154 0.24 8.18 -1.06
C ALA A 154 -0.68 9.30 -0.60
N ILE A 155 -1.47 9.01 0.43
CA ILE A 155 -2.39 9.95 1.06
C ILE A 155 -1.83 10.29 2.44
N PRO A 156 -1.58 11.58 2.75
CA PRO A 156 -1.05 11.97 4.04
C PRO A 156 -2.10 11.78 5.14
N THR A 157 -1.77 11.00 6.17
CA THR A 157 -2.66 10.73 7.31
C THR A 157 -2.35 11.58 8.53
N ASN A 158 -1.08 11.96 8.71
CA ASN A 158 -0.60 12.84 9.76
C ASN A 158 0.65 13.59 9.30
N PHE A 159 0.98 14.66 10.03
CA PHE A 159 2.22 15.41 9.85
C PHE A 159 2.98 15.42 11.18
N ALA A 160 4.24 14.97 11.14
CA ALA A 160 5.12 14.98 12.29
C ALA A 160 6.20 16.06 12.11
N ALA A 161 6.38 16.89 13.14
CA ALA A 161 7.46 17.86 13.22
C ALA A 161 8.46 17.44 14.30
N ALA A 162 9.76 17.52 13.99
CA ALA A 162 10.79 17.36 15.00
C ALA A 162 10.80 18.59 15.91
N LEU A 163 10.55 18.37 17.20
CA LEU A 163 10.52 19.42 18.22
C LEU A 163 11.50 19.06 19.33
N VAL A 164 12.07 20.09 19.97
CA VAL A 164 12.90 19.91 21.17
C VAL A 164 11.99 20.05 22.39
N PHE A 165 11.86 18.97 23.14
CA PHE A 165 11.18 18.95 24.43
C PHE A 165 12.24 18.90 25.53
N TYR A 166 12.09 19.72 26.57
CA TYR A 166 12.98 19.72 27.74
C TYR A 166 12.17 19.86 29.04
N ASN A 167 12.72 19.36 30.14
CA ASN A 167 12.15 19.56 31.47
C ASN A 167 12.60 20.93 31.99
N THR A 168 11.66 21.85 32.19
CA THR A 168 11.93 23.21 32.68
C THR A 168 12.50 23.22 34.10
N GLU A 169 12.11 22.28 34.97
CA GLU A 169 12.57 22.20 36.37
C GLU A 169 14.07 21.92 36.50
N ILE A 170 14.71 21.37 35.47
CA ILE A 170 16.17 21.11 35.48
C ILE A 170 16.96 22.42 35.27
N PHE A 171 16.31 23.46 34.74
CA PHE A 171 16.93 24.74 34.38
C PHE A 171 16.50 25.90 35.31
N GLU A 172 15.71 25.62 36.35
CA GLU A 172 15.28 26.55 37.41
C GLU A 172 15.86 26.13 38.78
#